data_AF-I3ZI92-F1
#
_entry.id   AF-I3ZI92-F1
#
_cell.length_a   1.000
_cell.length_b   1.000
_cell.length_c   1.000
_cell.angle_alpha   90.00
_cell.angle_beta   90.00
_cell.angle_gamma   90.00
#
_symmetry.space_group_name_H-M   'P 1'
#
loop_
_entity.id
_entity.type
_entity.pdbx_description
1 polymer ?
#
loop_
_entity_poly.entity_id
_entity_poly.type
_entity_poly.pdbx_seq_one_letter_code
_entity_poly.pdbx_strand_id
1 'polypeptide(L)' 'MSFGLYVFGYVIVIVGAAFLLHLAHVPQQWIIGLVVVMVGAGIVTGVTNTRTKDKSE' A
#
# COMPACT_ATOMS: atom_id res chain seq x y z
N MET A 1 -16.08 6.67 7.72
CA MET A 1 -15.48 7.64 6.77
C MET A 1 -14.08 7.94 7.28
N SER A 2 -12.98 7.51 6.65
CA SER A 2 -12.40 8.14 5.46
C SER A 2 -11.50 7.14 4.72
N PHE A 3 -12.05 6.46 3.70
CA PHE A 3 -11.29 5.56 2.82
C PHE A 3 -10.16 6.30 2.10
N GLY A 4 -10.40 7.57 1.73
CA GLY A 4 -9.38 8.44 1.14
C GLY A 4 -8.16 8.65 2.05
N LEU A 5 -8.37 8.83 3.36
CA LEU A 5 -7.26 8.98 4.31
C LEU A 5 -6.46 7.68 4.46
N TYR A 6 -7.14 6.53 4.40
CA TYR A 6 -6.48 5.23 4.42
C TYR A 6 -5.58 5.03 3.19
N VAL A 7 -6.10 5.29 1.99
CA VAL A 7 -5.32 5.19 0.75
C VAL A 7 -4.15 6.18 0.76
N PHE A 8 -4.38 7.41 1.23
CA PHE A 8 -3.34 8.42 1.33
C PHE A 8 -2.22 8.01 2.29
N GLY A 9 -2.56 7.52 3.48
CA GLY A 9 -1.58 6.99 4.43
C GLY A 9 -0.82 5.78 3.87
N TYR A 10 -1.50 4.93 3.12
CA TYR A 10 -0.87 3.77 2.49
C TYR A 10 0.15 4.15 1.41
N VAL A 11 -0.16 5.16 0.59
CA VAL A 11 0.76 5.70 -0.42
C VAL A 11 2.01 6.29 0.25
N ILE A 12 1.85 7.00 1.37
CA ILE A 12 3.00 7.53 2.14
C ILE A 12 3.90 6.39 2.62
N VAL A 13 3.32 5.29 3.10
CA VAL A 13 4.09 4.10 3.52
C VAL A 13 4.86 3.49 2.36
N ILE A 14 4.26 3.37 1.17
CA ILE A 14 4.94 2.87 -0.04
C ILE A 14 6.13 3.76 -0.41
N VAL A 15 5.93 5.08 -0.49
CA VAL A 15 6.99 6.02 -0.88
C VAL A 15 8.10 6.05 0.16
N GLY A 16 7.76 6.04 1.46
CA GLY A 16 8.74 6.00 2.55
C GLY A 16 9.59 4.74 2.54
N ALA A 17 8.97 3.56 2.35
CA ALA A 17 9.69 2.30 2.27
C ALA A 17 10.63 2.25 1.06
N ALA A 18 10.17 2.69 -0.12
CA ALA A 18 10.99 2.78 -1.31
C ALA A 18 12.19 3.71 -1.13
N PHE A 19 11.99 4.86 -0.48
CA PHE A 19 13.05 5.84 -0.21
C PHE A 19 14.09 5.31 0.77
N LEU A 20 13.67 4.62 1.83
CA LEU A 20 14.59 3.98 2.78
C LEU A 20 15.43 2.89 2.12
N LEU A 21 14.83 2.06 1.26
CA LEU A 21 15.55 1.02 0.51
C LEU A 21 16.53 1.61 -0.50
N HIS A 22 16.16 2.73 -1.13
CA HIS A 22 17.05 3.47 -2.01
C HIS A 22 18.26 4.03 -1.24
N LEU A 23 18.05 4.58 -0.04
CA LEU A 23 19.14 5.06 0.82
C LEU A 23 20.03 3.93 1.34
N ALA A 24 19.45 2.75 1.58
CA ALA A 24 20.18 1.54 1.95
C ALA A 24 20.97 0.90 0.79
N HIS A 25 21.02 1.53 -0.39
CA HIS A 25 21.72 1.03 -1.59
C HIS A 25 21.26 -0.37 -2.02
N VAL A 26 19.99 -0.70 -1.75
CA VAL A 26 19.40 -1.95 -2.22
C VAL A 26 19.27 -1.90 -3.75
N PRO A 27 19.57 -2.98 -4.50
CA PRO A 27 19.46 -2.95 -5.95
C PRO A 27 18.04 -2.59 -6.39
N GLN A 28 17.92 -1.67 -7.36
CA GLN A 28 16.64 -1.08 -7.78
C GLN A 28 15.58 -2.12 -8.17
N GLN A 29 16.00 -3.27 -8.71
CA GLN A 29 15.13 -4.40 -9.05
C GLN A 29 14.31 -4.90 -7.84
N TRP A 30 14.94 -4.98 -6.66
CA TRP A 30 14.29 -5.40 -5.42
C TRP A 30 13.35 -4.33 -4.87
N ILE A 31 13.71 -3.05 -5.02
CA ILE A 31 12.86 -1.92 -4.63
C ILE A 31 11.57 -1.95 -5.44
N ILE A 32 11.67 -2.11 -6.76
CA ILE A 32 10.51 -2.19 -7.65
C ILE A 32 9.64 -3.41 -7.29
N GLY A 33 10.25 -4.58 -7.08
CA GLY A 33 9.52 -5.79 -6.68
C GLY A 33 8.74 -5.59 -5.37
N LEU A 34 9.36 -5.00 -4.35
CA LEU A 34 8.74 -4.73 -3.05
C LEU A 34 7.62 -3.69 -3.16
N VAL A 35 7.82 -2.63 -3.95
CA VAL A 35 6.79 -1.62 -4.23
C VAL A 35 5.57 -2.24 -4.91
N VAL A 36 5.78 -3.11 -5.91
CA VAL A 36 4.68 -3.80 -6.60
C VAL A 36 3.87 -4.70 -5.64
N VAL A 37 4.56 -5.45 -4.77
CA VAL A 37 3.90 -6.29 -3.75
C VAL A 37 3.09 -5.43 -2.78
N MET A 38 3.65 -4.31 -2.30
CA MET A 38 2.95 -3.39 -1.42
C MET A 38 1.73 -2.76 -2.10
N VAL A 39 1.85 -2.32 -3.35
CA VAL A 39 0.70 -1.79 -4.11
C VAL A 39 -0.43 -2.84 -4.18
N GLY A 40 -0.10 -4.10 -4.46
CA GLY A 40 -1.07 -5.21 -4.45
C GLY A 40 -1.75 -5.39 -3.08
N ALA A 41 -0.98 -5.38 -2.00
CA ALA A 41 -1.52 -5.48 -0.64
C ALA A 41 -2.43 -4.29 -0.29
N GLY A 42 -2.09 -3.08 -0.75
CA GLY A 42 -2.93 -1.88 -0.61
C GLY A 42 -4.27 -2.00 -1.30
N ILE A 43 -4.27 -2.54 -2.52
CA ILE A 43 -5.51 -2.80 -3.29
C ILE A 43 -6.36 -3.85 -2.57
N VAL A 44 -5.78 -4.98 -2.14
CA VAL A 44 -6.51 -6.03 -1.41
C VAL A 44 -7.13 -5.49 -0.12
N THR A 45 -6.38 -4.70 0.63
CA THR A 45 -6.88 -4.09 1.87
C THR A 45 -7.97 -3.06 1.58
N GLY A 46 -7.80 -2.26 0.52
CA GLY A 46 -8.81 -1.32 0.05
C GLY A 46 -10.12 -2.00 -0.35
N VAL A 47 -10.05 -3.08 -1.13
CA VAL A 47 -11.21 -3.87 -1.57
C VAL A 47 -11.88 -4.62 -0.41
N THR A 48 -11.10 -5.11 0.56
CA THR A 48 -11.66 -5.74 1.76
C THR A 48 -12.44 -4.74 2.60
N ASN A 49 -11.94 -3.51 2.71
CA ASN A 49 -12.60 -2.44 3.45
C ASN A 49 -13.90 -1.97 2.77
N THR A 50 -14.00 -2.07 1.45
CA THR A 50 -15.25 -1.80 0.72
C THR A 50 -16.24 -2.96 0.76
N ARG A 51 -15.77 -4.22 0.88
CA ARG A 51 -16.63 -5.42 0.92
C ARG A 51 -17.33 -5.66 2.27
N THR A 52 -16.85 -5.05 3.37
CA THR A 52 -17.50 -5.12 4.70
C THR A 52 -18.77 -4.27 4.82
N LYS A 53 -19.18 -3.56 3.75
CA LYS A 53 -20.43 -2.77 3.78
C LYS A 53 -21.70 -3.59 3.48
N ASP A 54 -21.58 -4.86 3.08
CA ASP A 54 -22.71 -5.79 3.09
C ASP A 54 -22.83 -6.48 4.46
N LYS A 55 -23.22 -5.72 5.48
CA LYS A 55 -24.04 -6.30 6.55
C LYS A 55 -25.49 -6.15 6.09
N SER A 56 -26.00 -7.20 5.48
CA SER A 56 -27.43 -7.46 5.39
C SER A 56 -27.98 -7.55 6.82
N GLU A 57 -29.00 -6.72 7.07
CA GLU A 57 -29.95 -6.75 8.20
C GLU A 57 -29.44 -6.55 9.65
#